data_AF-A0A3D2IPI6-F1
#
_entry.id   AF-A0A3D2IPI6-F1
#
_cell.length_a   1.000
_cell.length_b   1.000
_cell.length_c   1.000
_cell.angle_alpha   90.00
_cell.angle_beta   90.00
_cell.angle_gamma   90.00
#
_symmetry.space_group_name_H-M   'P 1'
#
loop_
_entity.id
_entity.type
_entity.pdbx_description
1 polymer ?
#
loop_
_entity_poly.entity_id
_entity_poly.type
_entity_poly.pdbx_seq_one_letter_code
_entity_poly.pdbx_strand_id
1 'polypeptide(L)'
;MLLNCSNHPNDSWGPAQLEAAGEYGEVIDLPFPQVDPRLDSDQLQVLVREYARRIEAMKPTAVMAAGEFTFLFMLVNRLLRDGVKVICACSKRDTVEKRLPDGSSEKKSIFVFERFREYQLPD
;
A
#
# COMPACT_ATOMS: atom_id res chain seq x y z
N MET A 1 -15.35 5.04 2.96
CA MET A 1 -14.17 5.64 2.32
C MET A 1 -13.06 4.61 2.30
N LEU A 2 -12.30 4.56 1.22
CA LEU A 2 -11.03 3.84 1.16
C LEU A 2 -9.93 4.75 1.70
N LEU A 3 -9.27 4.33 2.77
CA LEU A 3 -8.10 5.04 3.26
C LEU A 3 -6.85 4.46 2.58
N ASN A 4 -6.24 5.23 1.68
CA ASN A 4 -4.98 4.87 1.05
C ASN A 4 -3.81 5.21 1.97
N CYS A 5 -3.29 4.22 2.66
CA CYS A 5 -2.06 4.29 3.44
C CYS A 5 -0.94 3.59 2.67
N SER A 6 -0.53 4.19 1.55
CA SER A 6 0.57 3.66 0.74
C SER A 6 1.56 4.71 0.27
N ASN A 7 2.73 4.25 -0.18
CA ASN A 7 3.73 5.07 -0.86
C ASN A 7 3.32 5.48 -2.30
N HIS A 8 2.06 5.21 -2.71
CA HIS A 8 1.49 5.55 -4.01
C HIS A 8 0.21 6.38 -3.81
N PRO A 9 0.31 7.73 -3.78
CA PRO A 9 -0.84 8.61 -3.62
C PRO A 9 -1.87 8.41 -4.75
N ASN A 10 -3.15 8.66 -4.46
CA ASN A 10 -4.23 8.31 -5.39
C ASN A 10 -4.27 9.19 -6.66
N ASP A 11 -3.62 10.36 -6.63
CA ASP A 11 -3.46 11.25 -7.80
C ASP A 11 -2.72 10.58 -8.98
N SER A 12 -1.93 9.56 -8.68
CA SER A 12 -1.16 8.76 -9.63
C SER A 12 -1.87 7.50 -10.10
N TRP A 13 -3.07 7.21 -9.58
CA TRP A 13 -3.78 5.97 -9.88
C TRP A 13 -4.45 6.04 -11.25
N GLY A 14 -4.38 4.92 -11.98
CA GLY A 14 -5.07 4.78 -13.26
C GLY A 14 -6.60 4.62 -13.09
N PRO A 15 -7.39 4.84 -14.15
CA PRO A 15 -8.86 4.77 -14.09
C PRO A 15 -9.39 3.46 -13.51
N ALA A 16 -8.81 2.32 -13.89
CA ALA A 16 -9.24 1.00 -13.41
C ALA A 16 -9.07 0.83 -11.90
N GLN A 17 -8.01 1.41 -11.32
CA GLN A 17 -7.77 1.36 -9.88
C GLN A 17 -8.73 2.27 -9.12
N LEU A 18 -9.01 3.46 -9.65
CA LEU A 18 -10.00 4.39 -9.08
C LEU A 18 -11.42 3.81 -9.15
N GLU A 19 -11.78 3.17 -10.26
CA GLU A 19 -13.06 2.48 -10.43
C GLU A 19 -13.23 1.35 -9.40
N ALA A 20 -12.22 0.48 -9.27
CA ALA A 20 -12.24 -0.59 -8.27
C ALA A 20 -12.26 -0.04 -6.83
N ALA A 21 -11.66 1.12 -6.57
CA ALA A 21 -11.68 1.76 -5.26
C ALA A 21 -13.08 2.28 -4.89
N GLY A 22 -13.92 2.57 -5.89
CA GLY A 22 -15.30 3.03 -5.70
C GLY A 22 -16.16 2.06 -4.89
N GLU A 23 -15.84 0.76 -4.88
CA GLU A 23 -16.50 -0.25 -4.03
C GLU A 23 -16.41 0.07 -2.52
N TYR A 24 -15.40 0.85 -2.11
CA TYR A 24 -15.14 1.23 -0.72
C TYR A 24 -15.51 2.69 -0.42
N GLY A 25 -15.99 3.43 -1.42
CA GLY A 25 -16.33 4.85 -1.37
C GLY A 25 -15.16 5.78 -1.78
N GLU A 26 -15.25 7.05 -1.38
CA GLU A 26 -14.21 8.06 -1.67
C GLU A 26 -12.82 7.60 -1.21
N VAL A 27 -11.80 7.90 -2.02
CA VAL A 27 -10.40 7.60 -1.69
C VAL A 27 -9.80 8.80 -0.96
N ILE A 28 -9.28 8.56 0.24
CA ILE A 28 -8.56 9.57 1.03
C ILE A 28 -7.14 9.09 1.24
N ASP A 29 -6.15 9.93 0.94
CA ASP A 29 -4.75 9.62 1.19
C ASP A 29 -4.38 9.89 2.66
N LEU A 30 -3.85 8.87 3.32
CA LEU A 30 -3.05 8.99 4.53
C LEU A 30 -1.58 8.80 4.12
N PRO A 31 -0.75 9.85 4.12
CA PRO A 31 0.65 9.73 3.69
C PRO A 31 1.38 8.62 4.44
N PHE A 32 1.96 7.69 3.69
CA PHE A 32 2.76 6.61 4.26
C PHE A 32 3.99 7.18 4.98
N PRO A 33 4.37 6.64 6.16
CA PRO A 33 5.45 7.23 6.92
C PRO A 33 6.78 7.03 6.21
N GLN A 34 7.70 7.98 6.37
CA GLN A 34 9.11 7.71 6.11
C GLN A 34 9.66 6.87 7.25
N VAL A 35 9.88 5.58 6.99
CA VAL A 35 10.44 4.63 7.95
C VAL A 35 11.98 4.74 7.88
N ASP A 36 12.61 5.23 8.96
CA ASP A 36 14.07 5.27 9.05
C ASP A 36 14.61 3.82 9.14
N PRO A 37 15.52 3.39 8.25
CA PRO A 37 16.05 2.03 8.24
C PRO A 37 16.87 1.67 9.49
N ARG A 38 17.17 2.65 10.36
CA ARG A 38 17.89 2.44 11.62
C ARG A 38 16.97 2.21 12.82
N LEU A 39 15.65 2.33 12.64
CA LEU A 39 14.71 2.06 13.73
C LEU A 39 14.83 0.61 14.17
N ASP A 40 14.88 0.40 15.49
CA ASP A 40 14.69 -0.91 16.06
C ASP A 40 13.20 -1.29 16.09
N SER A 41 12.92 -2.53 16.48
CA SER A 41 11.55 -3.06 16.56
C SER A 41 10.65 -2.26 17.50
N ASP A 42 11.15 -1.74 18.62
CA ASP A 42 10.34 -1.02 19.62
C ASP A 42 9.98 0.38 19.12
N GLN A 43 10.93 1.06 18.48
CA GLN A 43 10.71 2.33 17.80
C GLN A 43 9.74 2.17 16.63
N LEU A 44 9.88 1.08 15.86
CA LEU A 44 8.95 0.75 14.78
C LEU A 44 7.54 0.48 15.31
N GLN A 45 7.41 -0.22 16.44
CA GLN A 45 6.13 -0.42 17.13
C GLN A 45 5.46 0.89 17.57
N VAL A 46 6.23 1.91 17.99
CA VAL A 46 5.68 3.24 18.30
C VAL A 46 5.01 3.85 17.07
N LEU A 47 5.70 3.82 15.93
CA LEU A 47 5.19 4.35 14.66
C LEU A 47 3.94 3.58 14.19
N VAL A 48 3.93 2.26 14.31
CA VAL A 48 2.76 1.42 14.00
C VAL A 48 1.56 1.81 14.86
N ARG A 49 1.75 2.01 16.17
CA ARG A 49 0.66 2.43 17.07
C ARG A 49 0.13 3.82 16.73
N GLU A 50 1.00 4.74 16.33
CA GLU A 50 0.58 6.07 15.88
C GLU A 50 -0.33 5.96 14.65
N TYR A 51 0.13 5.24 13.63
CA TYR A 51 -0.62 5.07 12.38
C TYR A 51 -1.93 4.31 12.58
N ALA A 52 -1.94 3.24 13.39
CA ALA A 52 -3.17 2.52 13.72
C ALA A 52 -4.22 3.44 14.37
N ARG A 53 -3.83 4.30 15.31
CA ARG A 53 -4.75 5.27 15.95
C ARG A 53 -5.31 6.29 14.96
N ARG A 54 -4.47 6.77 14.03
CA ARG A 54 -4.91 7.71 12.98
C ARG A 54 -5.94 7.04 12.07
N ILE A 55 -5.66 5.81 11.64
CA ILE A 55 -6.57 5.00 10.82
C ILE A 55 -7.89 4.74 11.55
N GLU A 56 -7.83 4.35 12.83
CA GLU A 56 -9.02 4.08 13.65
C GLU A 56 -9.90 5.34 13.80
N ALA A 57 -9.29 6.49 14.08
CA ALA A 57 -10.00 7.77 14.21
C ALA A 57 -10.76 8.17 12.93
N MET A 58 -10.23 7.76 11.78
CA MET A 58 -10.81 8.02 10.45
C MET A 58 -11.96 7.07 10.09
N LYS A 59 -12.12 5.94 10.79
CA LYS A 59 -13.19 4.94 10.60
C LYS A 59 -13.40 4.53 9.13
N PRO A 60 -12.36 4.07 8.42
CA PRO A 60 -12.48 3.73 7.00
C PRO A 60 -13.28 2.44 6.79
N THR A 61 -13.85 2.29 5.59
CA THR A 61 -14.50 1.05 5.15
C THR A 61 -13.46 -0.04 4.89
N ALA A 62 -12.31 0.36 4.32
CA ALA A 62 -11.14 -0.47 4.16
C ALA A 62 -9.88 0.41 4.11
N VAL A 63 -8.73 -0.19 4.38
CA VAL A 63 -7.41 0.45 4.24
C VAL A 63 -6.67 -0.19 3.08
N MET A 64 -6.29 0.58 2.06
CA MET A 64 -5.28 0.14 1.09
C MET A 64 -3.90 0.38 1.71
N ALA A 65 -3.11 -0.68 1.88
CA ALA A 65 -1.82 -0.61 2.55
C ALA A 65 -0.70 -1.21 1.68
N ALA A 66 0.34 -0.42 1.40
CA ALA A 66 1.54 -0.84 0.67
C ALA A 66 2.73 0.09 0.97
N GLY A 67 3.95 -0.43 1.06
CA GLY A 67 5.13 0.39 1.33
C GLY A 67 6.26 -0.43 1.97
N GLU A 68 6.93 0.14 2.97
CA GLU A 68 8.03 -0.53 3.69
C GLU A 68 7.54 -1.81 4.37
N PHE A 69 8.24 -2.91 4.13
CA PHE A 69 7.76 -4.26 4.41
C PHE A 69 7.54 -4.55 5.91
N THR A 70 8.45 -4.12 6.78
CA THR A 70 8.39 -4.47 8.21
C THR A 70 7.34 -3.66 8.94
N PHE A 71 7.29 -2.34 8.69
CA PHE A 71 6.22 -1.46 9.15
C PHE A 71 4.87 -1.95 8.63
N LEU A 72 4.76 -2.23 7.33
CA LEU A 72 3.52 -2.67 6.70
C LEU A 72 3.02 -3.96 7.34
N PHE A 73 3.88 -4.96 7.49
CA PHE A 73 3.51 -6.23 8.12
C PHE A 73 2.92 -6.03 9.51
N MET A 74 3.59 -5.22 10.34
CA MET A 74 3.15 -4.93 11.71
C MET A 74 1.84 -4.14 11.75
N LEU A 75 1.70 -3.13 10.89
CA LEU A 75 0.49 -2.32 10.77
C LEU A 75 -0.70 -3.17 10.30
N VAL A 76 -0.53 -3.93 9.22
CA VAL A 76 -1.58 -4.81 8.68
C VAL A 76 -2.02 -5.81 9.74
N ASN A 77 -1.08 -6.47 10.42
CA ASN A 77 -1.41 -7.43 11.46
C ASN A 77 -2.20 -6.80 12.61
N ARG A 78 -1.83 -5.58 13.02
CA ARG A 78 -2.56 -4.81 14.03
C ARG A 78 -3.98 -4.47 13.58
N LEU A 79 -4.13 -3.90 12.39
CA LEU A 79 -5.42 -3.50 11.83
C LEU A 79 -6.38 -4.68 11.67
N LEU A 80 -5.89 -5.82 11.16
CA LEU A 80 -6.72 -7.03 11.03
C LEU A 80 -7.21 -7.54 12.39
N ARG A 81 -6.36 -7.50 13.42
CA ARG A 81 -6.75 -7.86 14.81
C ARG A 81 -7.76 -6.90 15.42
N ASP A 82 -7.74 -5.64 15.00
CA ASP A 82 -8.71 -4.62 15.40
C ASP A 82 -10.00 -4.68 14.55
N GLY A 83 -10.14 -5.67 13.65
CA GLY A 83 -11.32 -5.87 12.81
C GLY A 83 -11.40 -4.93 11.60
N VAL A 84 -10.31 -4.24 11.27
CA VAL A 84 -10.23 -3.34 10.12
C VAL A 84 -9.92 -4.15 8.87
N LYS A 85 -10.73 -3.97 7.81
CA LYS A 85 -10.46 -4.54 6.49
C LYS A 85 -9.23 -3.89 5.87
N VAL A 86 -8.27 -4.70 5.44
CA VAL A 86 -7.04 -4.23 4.78
C VAL A 86 -6.90 -4.89 3.41
N ILE A 87 -6.62 -4.09 2.38
CA ILE A 87 -6.42 -4.54 1.00
C ILE A 87 -5.07 -4.02 0.46
N CYS A 88 -4.58 -4.65 -0.62
CA CYS A 88 -3.40 -4.20 -1.36
C CYS A 88 -3.67 -4.22 -2.87
N ALA A 89 -3.12 -3.25 -3.59
CA ALA A 89 -3.19 -3.22 -5.05
C ALA A 89 -2.30 -4.32 -5.65
N CYS A 90 -2.90 -5.21 -6.42
CA CYS A 90 -2.19 -6.25 -7.17
C CYS A 90 -1.98 -5.77 -8.61
N SER A 91 -0.72 -5.64 -9.01
CA SER A 91 -0.37 -5.27 -10.38
C SER A 91 0.32 -6.40 -11.12
N LYS A 92 -0.03 -6.60 -12.38
CA LYS A 92 0.79 -7.38 -13.32
C LYS A 92 2.03 -6.56 -13.67
N ARG A 93 3.20 -7.20 -13.65
CA ARG A 93 4.48 -6.57 -14.02
C ARG A 93 4.88 -7.00 -15.42
N ASP A 94 4.79 -6.07 -16.37
CA ASP A 94 5.30 -6.23 -17.72
C ASP A 94 6.68 -5.59 -17.81
N THR A 95 7.68 -6.34 -18.28
CA THR A 95 9.07 -5.87 -18.38
C THR A 95 9.52 -5.92 -19.82
N VAL A 96 10.01 -4.79 -20.30
CA VAL A 96 10.61 -4.66 -21.63
C VAL A 96 12.08 -4.33 -21.46
N GLU A 97 12.95 -5.12 -22.09
CA GLU A 97 14.38 -4.87 -22.15
C GLU A 97 14.77 -4.55 -23.60
N LYS A 98 15.49 -3.45 -23.78
CA LYS A 98 15.97 -2.99 -25.09
C LYS A 98 17.48 -2.80 -25.03
N ARG A 99 18.20 -3.39 -25.98
CA ARG A 99 19.62 -3.10 -26.18
C ARG A 99 19.78 -1.82 -26.99
N LEU A 100 20.59 -0.89 -26.50
CA LEU A 100 20.85 0.39 -27.13
C LEU A 100 22.06 0.29 -28.08
N PRO A 101 22.19 1.20 -29.07
CA PRO A 101 23.29 1.17 -30.04
C PRO A 101 24.68 1.34 -29.42
N ASP A 102 24.78 1.96 -28.25
CA ASP A 102 26.02 2.13 -27.49
C ASP A 102 26.43 0.86 -26.70
N GLY A 103 25.64 -0.21 -26.80
CA GLY A 103 25.87 -1.48 -26.13
C GLY A 103 25.23 -1.61 -24.74
N SER A 104 24.65 -0.53 -24.19
CA SER A 104 23.93 -0.55 -22.92
C SER A 104 22.54 -1.20 -23.04
N SER A 105 21.90 -1.53 -21.92
CA SER A 105 20.51 -2.03 -21.87
C SER A 105 19.59 -1.08 -21.11
N GLU A 106 18.43 -0.80 -21.69
CA GLU A 106 17.33 -0.10 -21.05
C GLU A 106 16.30 -1.13 -20.60
N LYS A 107 15.93 -1.09 -19.31
CA LYS A 107 14.87 -1.92 -18.74
C LYS A 107 13.71 -1.06 -18.28
N LYS A 108 12.55 -1.24 -18.88
CA LYS A 108 11.29 -0.62 -18.48
C LYS A 108 10.42 -1.65 -17.77
N SER A 109 10.01 -1.36 -16.54
CA SER A 109 9.00 -2.14 -15.83
C SER A 109 7.70 -1.33 -15.76
N ILE A 110 6.63 -1.92 -16.27
CA ILE A 110 5.27 -1.38 -16.28
C ILE A 110 4.45 -2.19 -15.29
N PHE A 111 3.76 -1.49 -14.39
CA PHE A 111 2.85 -2.11 -13.43
C PHE A 111 1.42 -1.77 -13.84
N VAL A 112 0.66 -2.79 -14.21
CA VAL A 112 -0.73 -2.66 -14.62
C VAL A 112 -1.61 -3.16 -13.48
N PHE A 113 -2.42 -2.28 -12.90
CA PHE A 113 -3.37 -2.65 -11.85
C PHE A 113 -4.35 -3.71 -12.37
N GLU A 114 -4.54 -4.79 -11.61
CA GLU A 114 -5.46 -5.88 -11.94
C GLU A 114 -6.65 -5.92 -10.99
N ARG A 115 -6.40 -5.77 -9.67
CA ARG A 115 -7.42 -5.83 -8.61
C ARG A 115 -6.85 -5.41 -7.27
N PHE A 116 -7.73 -5.16 -6.32
CA PHE A 116 -7.38 -5.24 -4.91
C PHE A 116 -7.44 -6.68 -4.40
N ARG A 117 -6.59 -7.01 -3.42
CA ARG A 117 -6.63 -8.27 -2.68
C ARG A 117 -6.63 -7.99 -1.19
N GLU A 118 -7.53 -8.65 -0.47
CA GLU A 118 -7.62 -8.56 0.98
C GLU A 118 -6.46 -9.31 1.66
N TYR A 119 -5.87 -8.69 2.68
CA TYR A 119 -4.97 -9.37 3.60
C TYR A 119 -5.77 -10.25 4.54
N GLN A 120 -5.22 -11.42 4.87
CA GLN A 120 -5.85 -12.37 5.77
C GLN A 120 -4.84 -12.82 6.82
N LEU A 121 -5.29 -12.98 8.06
CA LEU A 121 -4.54 -13.73 9.05
C LEU A 121 -4.66 -15.22 8.68
N PRO A 122 -3.57 -16.00 8.76
CA PRO A 122 -3.68 -17.44 8.59
C PRO A 122 -4.60 -18.03 9.68
N ASP A 123 -5.35 -19.06 9.29
CA ASP A 123 -6.16 -19.87 10.20
C ASP A 123 -5.31 -20.61 11.25
#